data_AF-A0A5N8YST0-F1
#
_entry.id   AF-A0A5N8YST0-F1
#
_cell.length_a   1.000
_cell.length_b   1.000
_cell.length_c   1.000
_cell.angle_alpha   90.00
_cell.angle_beta   90.00
_cell.angle_gamma   90.00
#
_symmetry.space_group_name_H-M   'P 1'
#
loop_
_entity.id
_entity.type
_entity.pdbx_description
1 polymer ?
#
loop_
_entity_poly.entity_id
_entity_poly.type
_entity_poly.pdbx_seq_one_letter_code
_entity_poly.pdbx_strand_id
1 'polypeptide(L)' 'MLGFLGGTGPEGRGLALRFALAGEKVFIGSRDISRGKAAAN' A
#
# COMPACT_ATOMS: atom_id res chain seq x y z
N MET A 1 11.95 2.57 -3.00
CA MET A 1 10.64 3.02 -3.54
C MET A 1 9.87 1.83 -4.08
N LEU A 2 8.77 1.44 -3.44
CA LEU A 2 8.03 0.20 -3.68
C LEU A 2 6.56 0.48 -4.01
N GLY A 3 6.01 -0.23 -4.99
CA GLY A 3 4.61 -0.12 -5.41
C GLY A 3 3.86 -1.44 -5.29
N PHE A 4 2.71 -1.42 -4.61
CA PHE A 4 1.87 -2.59 -4.38
C PHE A 4 0.62 -2.53 -5.26
N LEU A 5 0.68 -3.14 -6.45
CA LEU A 5 -0.45 -3.15 -7.38
C LEU A 5 -1.56 -4.07 -6.86
N GLY A 6 -2.79 -3.55 -6.74
CA GLY A 6 -3.86 -4.27 -6.04
C GLY A 6 -3.64 -4.32 -4.52
N GLY A 7 -2.75 -3.49 -3.97
CA GLY A 7 -2.30 -3.53 -2.58
C GLY A 7 -3.36 -3.20 -1.52
N THR A 8 -4.60 -2.97 -1.91
CA THR A 8 -5.72 -2.64 -1.00
C THR A 8 -6.21 -3.83 -0.15
N GLY A 9 -5.78 -5.07 -0.46
CA GLY A 9 -6.11 -6.28 0.29
C GLY A 9 -5.23 -6.49 1.53
N PRO A 10 -5.51 -7.50 2.37
CA PRO A 10 -4.79 -7.75 3.62
C PRO A 10 -3.28 -7.96 3.43
N GLU A 11 -2.89 -8.74 2.41
CA GLU A 11 -1.49 -9.02 2.09
C GLU A 11 -0.74 -7.75 1.66
N GLY A 12 -1.30 -7.01 0.69
CA GLY A 12 -0.70 -5.78 0.19
C GLY A 12 -0.49 -4.72 1.27
N ARG A 13 -1.48 -4.55 2.16
CA ARG A 13 -1.35 -3.67 3.33
C ARG A 13 -0.29 -4.15 4.30
N GLY A 14 -0.26 -5.45 4.61
CA GLY A 14 0.71 -6.03 5.53
C GLY A 14 2.16 -5.89 5.04
N LEU A 15 2.39 -6.08 3.74
CA LEU A 15 3.70 -5.83 3.14
C LEU A 15 4.02 -4.34 3.14
N ALA A 16 3.11 -3.49 2.67
CA ALA A 16 3.32 -2.05 2.62
C ALA A 16 3.65 -1.45 4.00
N LEU A 17 2.95 -1.88 5.05
CA LEU A 17 3.22 -1.47 6.43
C LEU A 17 4.63 -1.85 6.87
N ARG A 18 5.04 -3.12 6.66
CA ARG A 18 6.37 -3.57 7.08
C ARG A 18 7.49 -2.84 6.36
N PHE A 19 7.35 -2.60 5.06
CA PHE A 19 8.35 -1.84 4.31
C PHE A 19 8.36 -0.35 4.71
N ALA A 20 7.20 0.25 4.96
CA ALA A 20 7.12 1.62 5.46
C ALA A 20 7.81 1.76 6.84
N LEU A 21 7.59 0.80 7.75
CA LEU A 21 8.27 0.74 9.04
C LEU A 21 9.78 0.54 8.92
N ALA A 22 10.24 -0.14 7.86
CA ALA A 22 11.66 -0.28 7.53
C ALA A 22 12.28 0.98 6.89
N GLY A 23 11.50 2.06 6.69
CA GLY A 23 11.95 3.33 6.13
C GLY A 23 11.83 3.42 4.60
N GLU A 24 11.24 2.43 3.94
CA GLU A 24 11.02 2.48 2.50
C GLU A 24 9.87 3.42 2.13
N LYS A 25 10.02 4.10 1.00
CA LYS A 25 8.91 4.87 0.40
C LYS A 25 7.95 3.93 -0.32
N VAL A 26 6.69 3.89 0.11
CA VAL A 26 5.69 2.92 -0.35
C VAL A 26 4.50 3.56 -1.03
N PHE A 27 3.94 2.89 -2.04
CA PHE A 27 2.72 3.30 -2.75
C PHE A 27 1.73 2.14 -2.83
N ILE A 28 0.45 2.41 -2.52
CA ILE A 28 -0.65 1.46 -2.71
C ILE A 28 -1.34 1.73 -4.04
N GLY A 29 -1.31 0.75 -4.95
CA GLY A 29 -2.01 0.79 -6.23
C GLY A 29 -3.43 0.25 -6.12
N SER A 30 -4.40 0.98 -6.67
CA SER A 30 -5.82 0.60 -6.73
C SER A 30 -6.43 1.06 -8.05
N ARG A 31 -7.45 0.34 -8.52
CA ARG A 31 -8.30 0.79 -9.64
C ARG A 31 -9.24 1.93 -9.26
N ASP A 32 -9.50 2.08 -7.96
CA ASP A 32 -10.32 3.15 -7.38
C ASP A 32 -9.44 3.99 -6.43
N ILE A 33 -9.41 5.31 -6.68
CA ILE A 33 -8.58 6.26 -5.92
C ILE A 33 -9.03 6.34 -4.45
N SER A 34 -10.34 6.35 -4.18
CA SER A 34 -10.86 6.42 -2.82
C SER A 34 -10.46 5.20 -2.01
N ARG A 35 -10.54 4.01 -2.62
CA ARG A 35 -10.14 2.74 -2.01
C ARG A 35 -8.63 2.67 -1.78
N GLY A 36 -7.83 3.21 -2.71
CA GLY A 36 -6.38 3.30 -2.56
C GLY A 36 -5.98 4.18 -1.38
N LYS A 37 -6.59 5.37 -1.27
CA LYS A 37 -6.37 6.28 -0.14
C LYS A 37 -6.81 5.68 1.19
N ALA A 38 -7.98 5.04 1.24
CA ALA A 38 -8.48 4.40 2.45
C ALA A 38 -7.59 3.23 2.92
N ALA A 39 -6.90 2.54 2.01
CA ALA A 39 -5.95 1.48 2.35
C ALA A 39 -4.56 2.00 2.75
N ALA A 40 -4.27 3.29 2.52
CA ALA A 40 -3.01 3.95 2.83
C ALA A 40 -3.10 4.94 4.02
N ASN A 41 -4.29 5.08 4.63
CA ASN A 41 -4.52 5.76 5.90
C ASN A 41 -4.28 4.80 7.06
#